data_AF-A0A3D5AU79-F1
#
_entry.id   AF-A0A3D5AU79-F1
#
_cell.length_a   1.000
_cell.length_b   1.000
_cell.length_c   1.000
_cell.angle_alpha   90.00
_cell.angle_beta   90.00
_cell.angle_gamma   90.00
#
_symmetry.space_group_name_H-M   'P 1'
#
loop_
_entity.id
_entity.type
_entity.pdbx_description
1 polymer ?
#
loop_
_entity_poly.entity_id
_entity_poly.type
_entity_poly.pdbx_seq_one_letter_code
_entity_poly.pdbx_strand_id
1 'polypeptide(L)'
;EVLEALLERRKPARDLRVYAGYTGWTRGQLANELAVGAWRVMRAETAMIFHDNPNDLWEELIDRLDPPGIRVHAPQVREPATPAGTIECHA
;
A
#
# COMPACT_ATOMS: atom_id res chain seq x y z
N GLU A 1 6.26 23.78 -1.44
CA GLU A 1 7.39 24.14 -2.33
C GLU A 1 8.03 22.95 -3.03
N VAL A 2 8.44 21.86 -2.35
CA VAL A 2 9.05 20.69 -3.03
C VAL A 2 8.11 19.98 -4.00
N LEU A 3 6.84 19.75 -3.61
CA LEU A 3 5.87 19.10 -4.49
C LEU A 3 5.63 19.90 -5.78
N GLU A 4 5.40 21.21 -5.65
CA GLU A 4 5.23 22.12 -6.79
C GLU A 4 6.46 22.09 -7.72
N ALA A 5 7.67 22.19 -7.15
CA ALA A 5 8.90 22.09 -7.93
C ALA A 5 9.07 20.74 -8.66
N LEU A 6 8.53 19.64 -8.11
CA LEU A 6 8.55 18.34 -8.78
C LEU A 6 7.51 18.24 -9.92
N LEU A 7 6.34 18.88 -9.76
CA LEU A 7 5.31 18.96 -10.80
C LEU A 7 5.77 19.83 -11.98
N GLU A 8 6.45 20.94 -11.71
CA GLU A 8 6.98 21.85 -12.73
C GLU A 8 8.03 21.21 -13.63
N ARG A 9 8.79 20.22 -13.11
CA ARG A 9 9.83 19.50 -13.89
C ARG A 9 9.28 18.64 -15.02
N ARG A 10 7.96 18.45 -15.15
CA ARG A 10 7.28 17.70 -16.25
C ARG A 10 8.01 16.41 -16.64
N LYS A 11 8.41 15.61 -15.64
CA LYS A 11 8.92 14.25 -15.90
C LYS A 11 7.78 13.28 -16.21
N PRO A 12 8.01 12.24 -17.02
CA PRO A 12 6.99 11.22 -17.24
C PRO A 12 6.64 10.54 -15.91
N ALA A 13 5.35 10.21 -15.72
CA ALA A 13 4.80 9.70 -14.46
C ALA A 13 5.49 8.41 -13.94
N ARG A 14 6.24 7.71 -14.79
CA ARG A 14 7.05 6.53 -14.41
C ARG A 14 8.20 6.84 -13.44
N ASP A 15 8.67 8.09 -13.37
CA ASP A 15 9.85 8.46 -12.57
C ASP A 15 9.49 9.11 -11.22
N LEU A 16 8.21 9.33 -10.94
CA LEU A 16 7.76 9.99 -9.72
C LEU A 16 6.49 9.34 -9.19
N ARG A 17 6.51 8.96 -7.91
CA ARG A 17 5.32 8.53 -7.18
C ARG A 17 5.16 9.34 -5.91
N VAL A 18 3.91 9.71 -5.65
CA VAL A 18 3.53 10.48 -4.47
C VAL A 18 2.60 9.61 -3.64
N TYR A 19 2.93 9.46 -2.37
CA TYR A 19 2.12 8.75 -1.37
C TYR A 19 1.66 9.76 -0.32
N ALA A 20 0.38 9.70 0.05
CA ALA A 20 -0.19 10.55 1.09
C ALA A 20 -0.32 9.74 2.38
N GLY A 21 0.36 10.18 3.43
CA GLY A 21 0.45 9.45 4.69
C GLY A 21 1.56 8.40 4.72
N TYR A 22 1.70 7.74 5.86
CA TYR A 22 2.69 6.69 6.07
C TYR A 22 2.18 5.69 7.11
N THR A 23 2.72 4.47 7.06
CA THR A 23 2.54 3.48 8.12
C THR A 23 3.72 3.56 9.07
N GLY A 24 3.44 3.43 10.35
CA GLY A 24 4.44 3.48 11.41
C GLY A 24 4.18 2.42 12.45
N TRP A 25 5.25 1.92 13.05
CA TRP A 25 5.20 0.97 14.15
C TRP A 25 5.66 1.63 15.43
N THR A 26 4.97 1.31 16.52
CA THR A 26 5.46 1.61 17.87
C THR A 26 6.66 0.72 18.21
N ARG A 27 7.37 1.06 19.30
CA ARG A 27 8.56 0.32 19.73
C ARG A 27 8.24 -1.16 19.93
N GLY A 28 8.95 -2.03 19.22
CA GLY A 28 8.81 -3.49 19.32
C GLY A 28 7.62 -4.09 18.59
N GLN A 29 6.69 -3.27 18.09
CA GLN A 29 5.48 -3.76 17.41
C GLN A 29 5.82 -4.54 16.13
N LEU A 30 6.65 -3.99 15.25
CA LEU A 30 7.08 -4.69 14.03
C LEU A 30 7.75 -6.04 14.34
N ALA A 31 8.59 -6.09 15.39
CA ALA A 31 9.26 -7.32 15.80
C ALA A 31 8.24 -8.38 16.29
N ASN A 32 7.24 -7.97 17.06
CA ASN A 32 6.16 -8.85 17.51
C ASN A 32 5.32 -9.34 16.33
N GLU A 33 4.98 -8.46 15.39
CA GLU A 33 4.21 -8.80 14.19
C GLU A 33 4.98 -9.77 13.27
N LEU A 34 6.30 -9.59 13.14
CA LEU A 34 7.16 -10.54 12.43
C LEU A 34 7.22 -11.91 13.13
N ALA A 35 7.31 -11.93 14.47
CA ALA A 35 7.38 -13.17 15.24
C ALA A 35 6.14 -14.05 15.10
N VAL A 36 4.96 -13.45 14.92
CA VAL A 36 3.70 -14.18 14.66
C VAL A 36 3.43 -14.42 13.16
N GLY A 37 4.37 -14.05 12.28
CA GLY A 37 4.25 -14.26 10.85
C GLY A 37 3.26 -13.34 10.14
N ALA A 38 2.90 -12.19 10.73
CA ALA A 38 1.97 -11.23 10.14
C ALA A 38 2.56 -10.49 8.93
N TRP A 39 3.90 -10.42 8.82
CA TRP A 39 4.60 -9.81 7.71
C TRP A 39 5.60 -10.77 7.07
N ARG A 40 5.72 -10.69 5.74
CA ARG A 40 6.84 -11.25 5.00
C ARG A 40 7.76 -10.12 4.55
N VAL A 41 9.04 -10.28 4.82
CA VAL A 41 10.07 -9.30 4.45
C VAL A 41 10.81 -9.81 3.23
N MET A 42 10.98 -8.95 2.24
CA MET A 42 11.81 -9.19 1.07
C MET A 42 12.68 -7.98 0.76
N ARG A 43 13.71 -8.19 -0.03
CA ARG A 43 14.60 -7.11 -0.47
C ARG A 43 13.84 -6.19 -1.43
N ALA A 44 13.74 -4.90 -1.09
CA ALA A 44 13.13 -3.91 -1.97
C ALA A 44 14.01 -3.63 -3.20
N GLU A 45 13.36 -3.48 -4.35
CA GLU A 45 13.97 -3.08 -5.62
C GLU A 45 13.24 -1.87 -6.19
N THR A 46 13.96 -0.99 -6.88
CA THR A 46 13.38 0.22 -7.48
C THR A 46 12.22 -0.10 -8.43
N ALA A 47 12.30 -1.21 -9.15
CA ALA A 47 11.24 -1.69 -10.04
C ALA A 47 9.92 -1.98 -9.32
N MET A 48 9.95 -2.33 -8.03
CA MET A 48 8.74 -2.57 -7.24
C MET A 48 8.05 -1.25 -6.90
N ILE A 49 8.83 -0.21 -6.57
CA ILE A 49 8.29 1.12 -6.24
C ILE A 49 7.70 1.74 -7.51
N PHE A 50 8.41 1.68 -8.63
CA PHE A 50 8.03 2.32 -9.89
C PHE A 50 7.32 1.38 -10.89
N HIS A 51 6.74 0.27 -10.42
CA HIS A 51 6.16 -0.78 -11.26
C HIS A 51 5.10 -0.26 -12.26
N ASP A 52 5.22 -0.60 -13.54
CA ASP A 52 4.36 -0.04 -14.61
C ASP A 52 2.86 -0.25 -14.34
N ASN A 53 2.47 -1.41 -13.79
CA ASN A 53 1.11 -1.67 -13.32
C ASN A 53 1.11 -2.00 -11.81
N PRO A 54 0.85 -1.03 -10.92
CA PRO A 54 0.90 -1.28 -9.47
C PRO A 54 -0.20 -2.22 -8.96
N ASN A 55 -1.25 -2.50 -9.74
CA ASN A 55 -2.29 -3.43 -9.34
C ASN A 55 -1.79 -4.88 -9.36
N ASP A 56 -0.87 -5.20 -10.27
CA ASP A 56 -0.33 -6.56 -10.44
C ASP A 56 0.84 -6.82 -9.48
N LEU A 57 1.46 -5.76 -8.95
CA LEU A 57 2.66 -5.83 -8.13
C LEU A 57 2.49 -6.80 -6.95
N TRP A 58 1.36 -6.75 -6.24
CA TRP A 58 1.18 -7.60 -5.07
C TRP A 58 1.15 -9.09 -5.41
N GLU A 59 0.49 -9.46 -6.51
CA GLU A 59 0.45 -10.86 -6.98
C GLU A 59 1.86 -11.33 -7.35
N GLU A 60 2.61 -10.52 -8.10
CA GLU A 60 4.00 -10.81 -8.46
C GLU A 60 4.92 -10.94 -7.24
N LEU A 61 4.76 -10.08 -6.23
CA LEU A 61 5.57 -10.14 -5.01
C LEU A 61 5.26 -11.39 -4.19
N ILE A 62 4.00 -11.84 -4.17
CA ILE A 62 3.59 -13.07 -3.46
C ILE A 62 4.18 -14.30 -4.14
N ASP A 63 4.16 -14.35 -5.48
CA ASP A 63 4.73 -15.46 -6.26
C ASP A 63 6.24 -15.61 -6.07
N ARG A 64 6.93 -14.50 -5.74
CA ARG A 64 8.37 -14.48 -5.43
C ARG A 64 8.73 -14.94 -4.02
N LEU A 65 7.75 -15.12 -3.12
CA LEU A 65 8.04 -15.53 -1.75
C LEU A 65 8.46 -17.00 -1.68
N ASP A 66 9.41 -17.29 -0.80
CA ASP A 66 9.87 -18.64 -0.49
C ASP A 66 9.60 -18.95 1.00
N PRO A 67 8.90 -20.06 1.34
CA PRO A 67 8.22 -20.98 0.42
C PRO A 67 6.98 -20.36 -0.24
N PRO A 68 6.64 -20.78 -1.47
CA PRO A 68 5.42 -20.34 -2.13
C PRO A 68 4.19 -20.84 -1.36
N GLY A 69 3.16 -20.01 -1.22
CA GLY A 69 1.89 -20.46 -0.62
C GLY A 69 1.12 -19.50 0.28
N ILE A 70 1.24 -18.18 0.11
CA ILE A 70 0.28 -17.28 0.76
C ILE A 70 -1.03 -17.31 -0.03
N ARG A 71 -2.09 -17.83 0.59
CA ARG A 71 -3.44 -17.72 0.05
C ARG A 71 -3.99 -16.33 0.39
N VAL A 72 -3.98 -15.43 -0.58
CA VAL A 72 -4.68 -14.15 -0.45
C VAL A 72 -6.17 -14.39 -0.60
N HIS A 73 -6.92 -14.07 0.45
CA HIS A 73 -8.37 -13.98 0.34
C HIS A 73 -8.71 -12.60 -0.22
N ALA A 74 -9.50 -12.55 -1.30
CA ALA A 74 -9.99 -11.29 -1.84
C ALA A 74 -10.63 -10.46 -0.72
N PRO A 75 -10.35 -9.14 -0.65
CA PRO A 75 -10.92 -8.29 0.38
C PRO A 75 -12.45 -8.44 0.34
N GLN A 76 -13.02 -8.84 1.48
CA GLN A 76 -14.47 -8.76 1.65
C GLN A 76 -14.80 -7.27 1.64
N VAL A 77 -15.28 -6.75 0.52
CA VAL A 77 -15.90 -5.43 0.48
C VAL A 77 -17.08 -5.52 1.45
N ARG A 78 -16.92 -5.01 2.67
CA ARG A 78 -18.05 -4.75 3.54
C ARG A 78 -18.87 -3.71 2.80
N GLU A 79 -20.03 -4.10 2.27
CA GLU A 79 -21.03 -3.13 1.85
C GLU A 79 -21.23 -2.14 3.00
N PRO A 80 -21.26 -0.83 2.71
CA PRO A 80 -21.56 0.14 3.75
C PRO A 80 -22.90 -0.27 4.37
N ALA A 81 -22.93 -0.45 5.69
CA ALA A 81 -24.19 -0.62 6.38
C ALA A 81 -25.07 0.58 5.98
N THR A 82 -26.28 0.29 5.48
CA THR A 82 -27.28 1.31 5.16
C THR A 82 -27.29 2.35 6.28
N PRO A 83 -26.98 3.63 6.01
CA PRO A 83 -26.97 4.62 7.07
C PRO A 83 -28.42 4.83 7.53
N ALA A 84 -28.76 4.27 8.68
CA ALA A 84 -29.93 4.68 9.44
C ALA A 84 -29.61 6.05 10.07
N GLY A 85 -29.71 7.10 9.26
CA GLY A 85 -29.51 8.47 9.73
C GLY A 85 -28.91 9.36 8.65
N THR A 86 -29.73 10.23 8.09
CA THR A 86 -29.31 11.40 7.32
C THR A 86 -28.39 12.26 8.20
N ILE A 87 -27.15 12.49 7.77
CA ILE A 87 -26.32 13.56 8.31
C ILE A 87 -26.67 14.81 7.51
N GLU A 88 -27.51 15.69 8.05
CA GLU A 88 -27.70 17.03 7.52
C GLU A 88 -26.51 17.91 7.95
N CYS A 89 -25.65 18.26 7.00
CA CYS A 89 -24.69 19.34 7.17
C CYS A 89 -25.39 20.66 6.86
N HIS A 90 -25.64 21.48 7.89
CA HIS A 90 -26.02 22.88 7.69
C HIS A 90 -24.77 23.71 7.38
N ALA A 91 -24.87 24.55 6.34
CA ALA A 91 -23.86 25.51 5.91
C ALA A 91 -23.80 26.73 6.83
#